data_AF-A0A964I3L7-F1
#
_entry.id   AF-A0A964I3L7-F1
#
_cell.length_a   1.000
_cell.length_b   1.000
_cell.length_c   1.000
_cell.angle_alpha   90.00
_cell.angle_beta   90.00
_cell.angle_gamma   90.00
#
_symmetry.space_group_name_H-M   'P 1'
#
loop_
_entity.id
_entity.type
_entity.pdbx_description
1 polymer ?
#
loop_
_entity_poly.entity_id
_entity_poly.type
_entity_poly.pdbx_seq_one_letter_code
_entity_poly.pdbx_strand_id
1 'polypeptide(L)'
;MPVTLWLGVSQAQAQTADQLFASQSLPRLDLWVNTADWNKLGTEFQINTYYPADLSWNGETARNVGIRSRGRGSRSGSKPGLRVDFNRYASGQRFLGLKSLVLDNLTQDPSGIHETVAMALHARLGIPAPREIHTRLYVNNEYQGVYAIIESIDKDLLARVFGAIGDDHQNDGYLFEFKYQDDWRFANLGSSLEPYKIRFEARTHESTSDEDKYRPIETLVRLTNDTPAERITDTIGGLLDIPAFIRFVAAQAFLAETDGFVGAYGINNFYLYRLENQNVHAVIAWDADNAFWGPEFSLDLTWAGNVLIDKLMSVPE
;
A
#
# COMPACT_ATOMS: atom_id res chain seq x y z
N MET A 1 21.35 56.82 19.17
CA MET A 1 21.19 55.67 18.24
C MET A 1 20.22 54.69 18.89
N PRO A 2 18.98 54.53 18.39
CA PRO A 2 18.09 53.50 18.93
C PRO A 2 18.56 52.13 18.43
N VAL A 3 18.68 51.17 19.32
CA VAL A 3 18.95 49.76 19.00
C VAL A 3 17.62 49.12 18.66
N THR A 4 17.36 48.89 17.36
CA THR A 4 16.22 48.11 16.90
C THR A 4 16.52 46.63 17.12
N LEU A 5 15.87 46.02 18.10
CA LEU A 5 15.90 44.57 18.32
C LEU A 5 15.07 43.90 17.21
N TRP A 6 15.71 43.25 16.26
CA TRP A 6 15.04 42.36 15.32
C TRP A 6 14.76 41.04 16.03
N LEU A 7 13.53 40.86 16.51
CA LEU A 7 13.02 39.54 16.85
C LEU A 7 12.80 38.80 15.53
N GLY A 8 13.79 37.97 15.14
CA GLY A 8 13.62 37.03 14.05
C GLY A 8 12.51 36.07 14.42
N VAL A 9 11.34 36.20 13.79
CA VAL A 9 10.34 35.14 13.79
C VAL A 9 10.94 34.02 12.95
N SER A 10 11.46 32.97 13.60
CA SER A 10 11.74 31.73 12.88
C SER A 10 10.40 31.22 12.37
N GLN A 11 10.18 31.23 11.05
CA GLN A 11 9.12 30.43 10.48
C GLN A 11 9.44 28.98 10.86
N ALA A 12 8.60 28.39 11.73
CA ALA A 12 8.70 26.96 11.99
C ALA A 12 8.51 26.26 10.64
N GLN A 13 9.50 25.48 10.23
CA GLN A 13 9.43 24.70 9.01
C GLN A 13 8.25 23.73 9.15
N ALA A 14 7.39 23.66 8.13
CA ALA A 14 6.23 22.78 8.14
C ALA A 14 6.70 21.33 8.36
N GLN A 15 5.98 20.59 9.20
CA GLN A 15 6.32 19.20 9.44
C GLN A 15 6.04 18.36 8.18
N THR A 16 6.75 17.25 8.04
CA THR A 16 6.74 16.42 6.82
C THR A 16 6.39 14.97 7.11
N ALA A 17 5.91 14.25 6.10
CA ALA A 17 5.68 12.82 6.19
C ALA A 17 6.97 12.07 6.60
N ASP A 18 8.12 12.51 6.12
CA ASP A 18 9.41 11.91 6.49
C ASP A 18 9.67 12.02 7.99
N GLN A 19 9.35 13.16 8.61
CA GLN A 19 9.47 13.31 10.07
C GLN A 19 8.49 12.41 10.83
N LEU A 20 7.27 12.21 10.32
CA LEU A 20 6.32 11.28 10.92
C LEU A 20 6.91 9.86 10.88
N PHE A 21 7.20 9.35 9.67
CA PHE A 21 7.66 7.98 9.45
C PHE A 21 9.08 7.67 9.94
N ALA A 22 9.90 8.69 10.26
CA ALA A 22 11.22 8.50 10.87
C ALA A 22 11.20 8.56 12.42
N SER A 23 10.02 8.71 13.05
CA SER A 23 9.91 8.83 14.50
C SER A 23 10.55 7.63 15.23
N GLN A 24 11.51 7.92 16.10
CA GLN A 24 12.18 6.93 16.97
C GLN A 24 11.42 6.66 18.28
N SER A 25 10.30 7.35 18.48
CA SER A 25 9.40 7.18 19.62
C SER A 25 8.02 6.76 19.14
N LEU A 26 7.17 6.29 20.04
CA LEU A 26 5.77 5.98 19.73
C LEU A 26 4.94 7.28 19.70
N PRO A 27 4.67 7.88 18.52
CA PRO A 27 3.93 9.12 18.42
C PRO A 27 2.54 9.01 19.05
N ARG A 28 1.99 10.17 19.40
CA ARG A 28 0.58 10.32 19.75
C ARG A 28 -0.13 10.95 18.56
N LEU A 29 -1.22 10.32 18.13
CA LEU A 29 -2.11 10.84 17.10
C LEU A 29 -3.47 11.10 17.74
N ASP A 30 -3.96 12.33 17.61
CA ASP A 30 -5.25 12.75 18.16
C ASP A 30 -6.27 12.89 17.05
N LEU A 31 -7.42 12.24 17.21
CA LEU A 31 -8.56 12.30 16.31
C LEU A 31 -9.77 12.87 17.05
N TRP A 32 -10.39 13.90 16.50
CA TRP A 32 -11.59 14.53 17.05
C TRP A 32 -12.76 14.24 16.13
N VAL A 33 -13.77 13.56 16.66
CA VAL A 33 -14.91 13.06 15.87
C VAL A 33 -16.18 13.36 16.64
N ASN A 34 -17.27 13.71 15.95
CA ASN A 34 -18.58 13.72 16.60
C ASN A 34 -18.86 12.35 17.23
N THR A 35 -19.18 12.30 18.54
CA THR A 35 -19.37 11.04 19.27
C THR A 35 -20.45 10.14 18.64
N ALA A 36 -21.52 10.72 18.09
CA ALA A 36 -22.55 9.94 17.42
C ALA A 36 -22.04 9.29 16.12
N ASP A 37 -21.18 9.98 15.38
CA ASP A 37 -20.56 9.46 14.16
C ASP A 37 -19.50 8.40 14.47
N TRP A 38 -18.70 8.59 15.53
CA TRP A 38 -17.76 7.57 16.00
C TRP A 38 -18.49 6.28 16.41
N ASN A 39 -19.59 6.41 17.16
CA ASN A 39 -20.42 5.27 17.54
C ASN A 39 -21.03 4.57 16.32
N LYS A 40 -21.53 5.34 15.34
CA LYS A 40 -22.04 4.79 14.08
C LYS A 40 -20.96 4.05 13.30
N LEU A 41 -19.75 4.62 13.19
CA LEU A 41 -18.62 3.95 12.55
C LEU A 41 -18.34 2.60 13.22
N GLY A 42 -18.38 2.53 14.54
CA GLY A 42 -18.23 1.29 15.30
C GLY A 42 -19.35 0.28 15.07
N THR A 43 -20.62 0.70 15.01
CA THR A 43 -21.76 -0.21 14.77
C THR A 43 -21.91 -0.62 13.31
N GLU A 44 -21.54 0.26 12.38
CA GLU A 44 -21.63 0.08 10.93
C GLU A 44 -20.23 -0.19 10.32
N PHE A 45 -19.33 -0.75 11.11
CA PHE A 45 -17.93 -0.94 10.75
C PHE A 45 -17.71 -1.79 9.49
N GLN A 46 -18.74 -2.46 8.95
CA GLN A 46 -18.71 -3.24 7.71
C GLN A 46 -18.91 -2.44 6.42
N ILE A 47 -19.37 -1.18 6.49
CA ILE A 47 -19.56 -0.34 5.30
C ILE A 47 -18.46 0.73 5.17
N ASN A 48 -18.41 1.39 4.02
CA ASN A 48 -17.38 2.38 3.67
C ASN A 48 -17.87 3.84 3.84
N THR A 49 -18.78 4.08 4.77
CA THR A 49 -19.28 5.42 5.07
C THR A 49 -18.17 6.28 5.66
N TYR A 50 -18.02 7.49 5.10
CA TYR A 50 -17.09 8.50 5.60
C TYR A 50 -17.79 9.40 6.62
N TYR A 51 -17.08 9.70 7.70
CA TYR A 51 -17.49 10.64 8.75
C TYR A 51 -16.44 11.76 8.88
N PRO A 52 -16.84 13.00 9.17
CA PRO A 52 -15.92 14.11 9.36
C PRO A 52 -15.17 14.00 10.68
N ALA A 53 -13.89 14.40 10.68
CA ALA A 53 -13.03 14.45 11.85
C ALA A 53 -11.97 15.54 11.72
N ASP A 54 -11.27 15.84 12.82
CA ASP A 54 -10.00 16.57 12.79
C ASP A 54 -8.87 15.64 13.25
N LEU A 55 -7.75 15.59 12.54
CA LEU A 55 -6.57 14.79 12.89
C LEU A 55 -5.44 15.74 13.33
N SER A 56 -4.75 15.42 14.42
CA SER A 56 -3.60 16.19 14.88
C SER A 56 -2.40 15.33 15.26
N TRP A 57 -1.21 15.82 14.91
CA TRP A 57 0.08 15.27 15.32
C TRP A 57 1.04 16.42 15.61
N ASN A 58 1.78 16.37 16.73
CA ASN A 58 2.81 17.35 17.08
C ASN A 58 2.41 18.84 16.90
N GLY A 59 1.17 19.17 17.24
CA GLY A 59 0.64 20.54 17.17
C GLY A 59 0.15 20.98 15.79
N GLU A 60 0.34 20.17 14.74
CA GLU A 60 -0.29 20.38 13.44
C GLU A 60 -1.65 19.66 13.37
N THR A 61 -2.66 20.34 12.83
CA THR A 61 -4.02 19.82 12.72
C THR A 61 -4.53 19.92 11.28
N ALA A 62 -4.94 18.79 10.70
CA ALA A 62 -5.79 18.75 9.52
C ALA A 62 -7.26 18.73 9.95
N ARG A 63 -8.03 19.73 9.53
CA ARG A 63 -9.44 19.85 9.89
C ARG A 63 -10.34 19.25 8.83
N ASN A 64 -11.52 18.80 9.23
CA ASN A 64 -12.56 18.30 8.33
C ASN A 64 -12.06 17.21 7.36
N VAL A 65 -11.27 16.28 7.89
CA VAL A 65 -10.81 15.08 7.18
C VAL A 65 -11.96 14.07 7.13
N GLY A 66 -11.93 13.16 6.17
CA GLY A 66 -12.84 12.02 6.14
C GLY A 66 -12.21 10.79 6.78
N ILE A 67 -12.88 10.19 7.77
CA ILE A 67 -12.52 8.88 8.29
C ILE A 67 -13.56 7.84 7.89
N ARG A 68 -13.12 6.62 7.59
CA ARG A 68 -14.01 5.46 7.43
C ARG A 68 -13.36 4.19 7.92
N SER A 69 -14.17 3.18 8.24
CA SER A 69 -13.67 1.82 8.44
C SER A 69 -12.94 1.30 7.19
N ARG A 70 -11.83 0.58 7.41
CA ARG A 70 -10.94 -0.04 6.39
C ARG A 70 -10.87 -1.56 6.60
N GLY A 71 -10.47 -2.25 5.54
CA GLY A 71 -10.23 -3.68 5.54
C GLY A 71 -11.41 -4.49 4.99
N ARG A 72 -11.24 -5.81 5.01
CA ARG A 72 -12.30 -6.79 4.76
C ARG A 72 -12.41 -7.74 5.95
N GLY A 73 -11.36 -8.51 6.21
CA GLY A 73 -11.23 -9.41 7.36
C GLY A 73 -10.89 -8.69 8.67
N SER A 74 -9.99 -7.70 8.61
CA SER A 74 -9.50 -6.89 9.76
C SER A 74 -10.54 -5.95 10.40
N ARG A 75 -11.75 -5.89 9.85
CA ARG A 75 -12.79 -4.97 10.30
C ARG A 75 -13.23 -5.31 11.73
N SER A 76 -13.20 -4.31 12.61
CA SER A 76 -13.62 -4.45 14.00
C SER A 76 -14.50 -3.27 14.43
N GLY A 77 -15.61 -3.56 15.09
CA GLY A 77 -16.48 -2.53 15.67
C GLY A 77 -15.96 -1.94 16.98
N SER A 78 -15.12 -2.69 17.71
CA SER A 78 -14.55 -2.25 18.99
C SER A 78 -13.19 -1.57 18.86
N LYS A 79 -12.41 -1.91 17.82
CA LYS A 79 -11.13 -1.29 17.48
C LYS A 79 -11.06 -1.06 15.97
N PRO A 80 -11.77 -0.06 15.42
CA PRO A 80 -11.86 0.12 13.97
C PRO A 80 -10.50 0.45 13.37
N GLY A 81 -10.13 -0.25 12.30
CA GLY A 81 -9.07 0.19 11.39
C GLY A 81 -9.61 1.30 10.49
N LEU A 82 -8.85 2.36 10.29
CA LEU A 82 -9.34 3.58 9.63
C LEU A 82 -8.57 3.90 8.36
N ARG A 83 -9.28 4.34 7.32
CA ARG A 83 -8.68 5.20 6.29
C ARG A 83 -8.97 6.65 6.67
N VAL A 84 -7.94 7.48 6.68
CA VAL A 84 -8.04 8.93 6.86
C VAL A 84 -7.75 9.60 5.53
N ASP A 85 -8.73 10.32 5.00
CA ASP A 85 -8.69 11.03 3.72
C ASP A 85 -8.71 12.53 4.00
N PHE A 86 -7.57 13.19 3.80
CA PHE A 86 -7.39 14.60 4.13
C PHE A 86 -8.12 15.53 3.16
N ASN A 87 -8.39 15.08 1.93
CA ASN A 87 -9.00 15.91 0.89
C ASN A 87 -10.49 15.61 0.65
N ARG A 88 -11.07 14.64 1.37
CA ARG A 88 -12.46 14.18 1.21
C ARG A 88 -13.49 15.30 1.20
N TYR A 89 -13.38 16.24 2.15
CA TYR A 89 -14.31 17.35 2.34
C TYR A 89 -13.66 18.72 2.14
N ALA A 90 -12.36 18.75 1.88
CA ALA A 90 -11.58 19.96 1.61
C ALA A 90 -10.64 19.67 0.43
N SER A 91 -11.09 19.97 -0.79
CA SER A 91 -10.33 19.65 -2.01
C SER A 91 -8.91 20.22 -1.96
N GLY A 92 -7.91 19.40 -2.29
CA GLY A 92 -6.49 19.77 -2.27
C GLY A 92 -5.84 19.84 -0.89
N GLN A 93 -6.58 19.66 0.21
CA GLN A 93 -6.00 19.60 1.54
C GLN A 93 -5.05 18.40 1.67
N ARG A 94 -3.90 18.63 2.32
CA ARG A 94 -2.90 17.61 2.61
C ARG A 94 -2.49 17.74 4.07
N PHE A 95 -2.04 16.64 4.66
CA PHE A 95 -1.43 16.63 5.99
C PHE A 95 -0.02 16.09 5.87
N LEU A 96 0.97 16.89 6.26
CA LEU A 96 2.39 16.55 6.13
C LEU A 96 2.81 16.19 4.68
N GLY A 97 2.09 16.73 3.69
CA GLY A 97 2.25 16.41 2.26
C GLY A 97 1.38 15.24 1.76
N LEU A 98 0.74 14.46 2.64
CA LEU A 98 -0.05 13.28 2.26
C LEU A 98 -1.52 13.64 1.96
N LYS A 99 -2.11 12.96 0.98
CA LYS A 99 -3.57 13.02 0.70
C LYS A 99 -4.39 12.08 1.56
N SER A 100 -3.82 10.94 1.94
CA SER A 100 -4.43 10.02 2.89
C SER A 100 -3.38 9.22 3.66
N LEU A 101 -3.81 8.62 4.77
CA LEU A 101 -3.07 7.58 5.46
C LEU A 101 -4.04 6.50 5.96
N VAL A 102 -3.49 5.36 6.36
CA VAL A 102 -4.23 4.29 7.03
C VAL A 102 -3.79 4.22 8.48
N LEU A 103 -4.75 3.96 9.37
CA LEU A 103 -4.52 3.59 10.76
C LEU A 103 -4.94 2.13 10.91
N ASP A 104 -3.99 1.23 10.84
CA ASP A 104 -4.24 -0.20 11.01
C ASP A 104 -4.46 -0.54 12.49
N ASN A 105 -5.51 -1.32 12.75
CA ASN A 105 -5.91 -1.69 14.10
C ASN A 105 -5.10 -2.86 14.67
N LEU A 106 -4.25 -3.51 13.87
CA LEU A 106 -3.36 -4.61 14.27
C LEU A 106 -4.12 -5.80 14.89
N THR A 107 -5.39 -5.99 14.52
CA THR A 107 -6.24 -7.01 15.18
C THR A 107 -5.99 -8.43 14.69
N GLN A 108 -5.37 -8.61 13.53
CA GLN A 108 -5.09 -9.92 12.94
C GLN A 108 -3.73 -10.49 13.36
N ASP A 109 -2.81 -9.63 13.82
CA ASP A 109 -1.47 -10.00 14.28
C ASP A 109 -1.36 -9.79 15.82
N PRO A 110 -1.28 -10.88 16.63
CA PRO A 110 -1.11 -10.77 18.08
C PRO A 110 0.17 -10.07 18.53
N SER A 111 1.22 -10.06 17.70
CA SER A 111 2.46 -9.34 17.97
C SER A 111 2.33 -7.84 17.69
N GLY A 112 1.46 -7.50 16.74
CA GLY A 112 1.23 -6.16 16.22
C GLY A 112 2.41 -5.56 15.45
N ILE A 113 3.40 -6.36 15.04
CA ILE A 113 4.65 -5.88 14.41
C ILE A 113 5.01 -6.59 13.09
N HIS A 114 4.31 -7.66 12.70
CA HIS A 114 4.66 -8.45 11.52
C HIS A 114 4.76 -7.58 10.26
N GLU A 115 3.68 -6.87 9.92
CA GLU A 115 3.62 -6.03 8.72
C GLU A 115 4.68 -4.94 8.74
N THR A 116 4.81 -4.20 9.85
CA THR A 116 5.77 -3.10 9.95
C THR A 116 7.23 -3.57 9.83
N VAL A 117 7.57 -4.76 10.37
CA VAL A 117 8.90 -5.35 10.19
C VAL A 117 9.09 -5.87 8.76
N ALA A 118 8.07 -6.50 8.17
CA ALA A 118 8.09 -7.00 6.79
C ALA A 118 8.28 -5.86 5.78
N MET A 119 7.50 -4.77 5.91
CA MET A 119 7.60 -3.59 5.04
C MET A 119 8.94 -2.86 5.21
N ALA A 120 9.48 -2.80 6.43
CA ALA A 120 10.83 -2.27 6.65
C ALA A 120 11.92 -3.12 5.95
N LEU A 121 11.79 -4.46 5.96
CA LEU A 121 12.69 -5.33 5.20
C LEU A 121 12.54 -5.13 3.69
N HIS A 122 11.31 -5.07 3.18
CA HIS A 122 11.04 -4.78 1.77
C HIS A 122 11.73 -3.48 1.32
N ALA A 123 11.51 -2.38 2.06
CA ALA A 123 12.14 -1.10 1.78
C ALA A 123 13.67 -1.18 1.83
N ARG A 124 14.25 -1.89 2.81
CA ARG A 124 15.70 -2.10 2.94
C ARG A 124 16.30 -2.86 1.76
N LEU A 125 15.53 -3.77 1.15
CA LEU A 125 15.92 -4.51 -0.04
C LEU A 125 15.71 -3.71 -1.33
N GLY A 126 15.14 -2.50 -1.26
CA GLY A 126 14.81 -1.69 -2.43
C GLY A 126 13.54 -2.16 -3.14
N ILE A 127 12.70 -2.94 -2.47
CA ILE A 127 11.36 -3.29 -2.96
C ILE A 127 10.42 -2.11 -2.66
N PRO A 128 9.67 -1.62 -3.65
CA PRO A 128 8.62 -0.63 -3.43
C PRO A 128 7.66 -1.06 -2.31
N ALA A 129 7.54 -0.26 -1.26
CA ALA A 129 6.69 -0.54 -0.11
C ALA A 129 6.22 0.77 0.55
N PRO A 130 5.04 0.77 1.22
CA PRO A 130 4.62 1.88 2.07
C PRO A 130 5.55 2.00 3.28
N ARG A 131 5.68 3.23 3.79
CA ARG A 131 6.28 3.45 5.11
C ARG A 131 5.26 3.14 6.20
N GLU A 132 5.75 2.59 7.30
CA GLU A 132 4.94 2.23 8.45
C GLU A 132 5.62 2.56 9.77
N ILE A 133 4.82 3.04 10.73
CA ILE A 133 5.24 3.22 12.12
C ILE A 133 4.08 2.93 13.06
N HIS A 134 4.36 2.54 14.29
CA HIS A 134 3.34 2.47 15.33
C HIS A 134 2.96 3.86 15.86
N THR A 135 1.75 4.00 16.39
CA THR A 135 1.26 5.20 17.08
C THR A 135 0.32 4.84 18.23
N ARG A 136 0.18 5.75 19.20
CA ARG A 136 -0.92 5.74 20.17
C ARG A 136 -2.04 6.60 19.61
N LEU A 137 -3.18 5.97 19.32
CA LEU A 137 -4.37 6.69 18.86
C LEU A 137 -5.21 7.15 20.05
N TYR A 138 -5.60 8.42 20.03
CA TYR A 138 -6.61 8.98 20.93
C TYR A 138 -7.78 9.49 20.10
N VAL A 139 -9.00 9.09 20.45
CA VAL A 139 -10.23 9.61 19.85
C VAL A 139 -10.98 10.39 20.91
N ASN A 140 -11.21 11.69 20.68
CA ASN A 140 -11.85 12.58 21.67
C ASN A 140 -11.17 12.51 23.06
N ASN A 141 -9.83 12.53 23.09
CA ASN A 141 -8.98 12.32 24.28
C ASN A 141 -9.04 10.94 24.94
N GLU A 142 -9.79 9.97 24.40
CA GLU A 142 -9.82 8.61 24.91
C GLU A 142 -8.82 7.72 24.16
N TYR A 143 -7.96 7.03 24.91
CA TYR A 143 -6.96 6.13 24.33
C TYR A 143 -7.62 4.91 23.68
N GLN A 144 -7.39 4.71 22.38
CA GLN A 144 -7.95 3.61 21.60
C GLN A 144 -6.97 2.43 21.43
N GLY A 145 -5.75 2.55 21.97
CA GLY A 145 -4.71 1.53 21.83
C GLY A 145 -3.59 1.93 20.85
N VAL A 146 -2.72 0.95 20.60
CA VAL A 146 -1.66 1.04 19.59
C VAL A 146 -2.24 0.71 18.21
N TYR A 147 -1.87 1.50 17.23
CA TYR A 147 -2.20 1.37 15.81
C TYR A 147 -0.91 1.45 14.99
N ALA A 148 -0.92 0.98 13.74
CA ALA A 148 0.11 1.35 12.77
C ALA A 148 -0.39 2.47 11.85
N ILE A 149 0.43 3.50 11.64
CA ILE A 149 0.24 4.48 10.58
C ILE A 149 0.91 3.90 9.34
N ILE A 150 0.12 3.71 8.28
CA ILE A 150 0.60 3.18 7.00
C ILE A 150 0.44 4.26 5.93
N GLU A 151 1.51 4.51 5.17
CA GLU A 151 1.48 5.38 4.00
C GLU A 151 0.52 4.83 2.94
N SER A 152 -0.33 5.69 2.38
CA SER A 152 -1.24 5.24 1.32
C SER A 152 -0.44 4.89 0.05
N ILE A 153 -0.80 3.78 -0.59
CA ILE A 153 -0.29 3.46 -1.94
C ILE A 153 -1.09 4.30 -2.94
N ASP A 154 -0.57 5.49 -3.22
CA ASP A 154 -1.13 6.47 -4.16
C ASP A 154 0.00 7.19 -4.92
N LYS A 155 -0.35 8.24 -5.67
CA LYS A 155 0.62 9.00 -6.48
C LYS A 155 1.76 9.64 -5.68
N ASP A 156 1.58 9.90 -4.38
CA ASP A 156 2.65 10.44 -3.52
C ASP A 156 3.69 9.37 -3.21
N LEU A 157 3.24 8.15 -2.88
CA LEU A 157 4.13 7.00 -2.73
C LEU A 157 4.85 6.71 -4.05
N LEU A 158 4.14 6.76 -5.18
CA LEU A 158 4.77 6.53 -6.49
C LEU A 158 5.86 7.55 -6.79
N ALA A 159 5.65 8.83 -6.50
CA ALA A 159 6.70 9.83 -6.66
C ALA A 159 7.90 9.59 -5.74
N ARG A 160 7.66 9.17 -4.50
CA ARG A 160 8.72 8.84 -3.55
C ARG A 160 9.56 7.66 -4.02
N VAL A 161 8.94 6.63 -4.58
CA VAL A 161 9.62 5.37 -4.91
C VAL A 161 10.17 5.35 -6.35
N PHE A 162 9.41 5.86 -7.31
CA PHE A 162 9.75 5.81 -8.75
C PHE A 162 10.15 7.16 -9.33
N GLY A 163 10.13 8.22 -8.52
CA GLY A 163 10.48 9.58 -8.94
C GLY A 163 9.27 10.40 -9.36
N ALA A 164 9.42 11.72 -9.19
CA ALA A 164 8.47 12.75 -9.59
C ALA A 164 8.59 13.10 -11.09
N ILE A 165 7.58 13.75 -11.66
CA ILE A 165 7.54 14.11 -13.08
C ILE A 165 7.55 15.63 -13.22
N GLY A 166 8.66 16.16 -13.75
CA GLY A 166 8.86 17.61 -13.85
C GLY A 166 8.73 18.28 -12.48
N ASP A 167 7.89 19.32 -12.39
CA ASP A 167 7.62 20.04 -11.15
C ASP A 167 6.45 19.42 -10.33
N ASP A 168 5.78 18.36 -10.83
CA ASP A 168 4.75 17.66 -10.06
C ASP A 168 5.38 16.60 -9.16
N HIS A 169 5.19 16.73 -7.84
CA HIS A 169 5.63 15.77 -6.83
C HIS A 169 4.81 14.46 -6.83
N GLN A 170 4.24 14.07 -7.97
CA GLN A 170 3.43 12.89 -8.17
C GLN A 170 3.87 12.18 -9.44
N ASN A 171 3.88 10.85 -9.41
CA ASN A 171 4.11 10.04 -10.59
C ASN A 171 2.76 9.62 -11.21
N ASP A 172 2.65 9.67 -12.54
CA ASP A 172 1.44 9.48 -13.33
C ASP A 172 1.45 8.19 -14.17
N GLY A 173 2.09 7.13 -13.69
CA GLY A 173 1.89 5.78 -14.26
C GLY A 173 0.55 5.15 -13.87
N TYR A 174 0.33 3.88 -14.25
CA TYR A 174 -0.91 3.18 -13.95
C TYR A 174 -0.76 2.30 -12.71
N LEU A 175 -1.38 2.70 -11.61
CA LEU A 175 -1.45 1.95 -10.37
C LEU A 175 -2.71 1.08 -10.31
N PHE A 176 -2.53 -0.18 -9.95
CA PHE A 176 -3.59 -1.15 -9.75
C PHE A 176 -3.44 -1.82 -8.38
N GLU A 177 -4.52 -1.89 -7.62
CA GLU A 177 -4.61 -2.73 -6.42
C GLU A 177 -5.09 -4.13 -6.82
N PHE A 178 -4.37 -5.17 -6.43
CA PHE A 178 -4.85 -6.52 -6.65
C PHE A 178 -6.06 -6.84 -5.77
N LYS A 179 -7.07 -7.49 -6.34
CA LYS A 179 -8.30 -7.92 -5.67
C LYS A 179 -8.46 -9.41 -5.81
N TYR A 180 -8.24 -10.12 -4.72
CA TYR A 180 -8.50 -11.54 -4.63
C TYR A 180 -9.92 -11.89 -5.07
N GLN A 181 -10.02 -12.85 -6.00
CA GLN A 181 -11.29 -13.42 -6.48
C GLN A 181 -11.35 -14.93 -6.19
N ASP A 182 -10.25 -15.63 -6.46
CA ASP A 182 -10.07 -17.07 -6.40
C ASP A 182 -8.56 -17.39 -6.28
N ASP A 183 -8.21 -18.68 -6.14
CA ASP A 183 -6.82 -19.18 -6.13
C ASP A 183 -6.20 -19.12 -7.54
N TRP A 184 -6.10 -17.90 -8.08
CA TRP A 184 -5.46 -17.63 -9.36
C TRP A 184 -3.95 -17.53 -9.18
N ARG A 185 -3.21 -18.39 -9.88
CA ARG A 185 -1.74 -18.46 -9.83
C ARG A 185 -1.09 -18.04 -11.14
N PHE A 186 -1.46 -16.86 -11.61
CA PHE A 186 -0.94 -16.25 -12.85
C PHE A 186 -1.23 -17.03 -14.16
N ALA A 187 -2.21 -17.94 -14.14
CA ALA A 187 -2.63 -18.70 -15.31
C ALA A 187 -3.34 -17.81 -16.35
N ASN A 188 -3.28 -18.16 -17.63
CA ASN A 188 -3.96 -17.41 -18.69
C ASN A 188 -5.50 -17.39 -18.48
N LEU A 189 -6.11 -16.20 -18.44
CA LEU A 189 -7.56 -16.00 -18.26
C LEU A 189 -8.31 -15.78 -19.60
N GLY A 190 -7.61 -15.91 -20.73
CA GLY A 190 -8.14 -15.64 -22.06
C GLY A 190 -7.98 -14.18 -22.49
N SER A 191 -8.48 -13.85 -23.68
CA SER A 191 -8.32 -12.53 -24.30
C SER A 191 -9.31 -11.46 -23.84
N SER A 192 -10.37 -11.86 -23.12
CA SER A 192 -11.31 -10.95 -22.49
C SER A 192 -10.63 -10.16 -21.37
N LEU A 193 -10.91 -8.86 -21.28
CA LEU A 193 -10.32 -7.99 -20.25
C LEU A 193 -11.06 -8.05 -18.91
N GLU A 194 -12.29 -8.53 -18.87
CA GLU A 194 -13.11 -8.56 -17.65
C GLU A 194 -12.48 -9.35 -16.49
N PRO A 195 -11.89 -10.55 -16.70
CA PRO A 195 -11.20 -11.28 -15.63
C PRO A 195 -10.01 -10.53 -15.03
N TYR A 196 -9.34 -9.68 -15.82
CA TYR A 196 -8.23 -8.85 -15.35
C TYR A 196 -8.75 -7.62 -14.61
N LYS A 197 -9.78 -6.95 -15.14
CA LYS A 197 -10.40 -5.77 -14.52
C LYS A 197 -10.93 -6.03 -13.11
N ILE A 198 -11.56 -7.18 -12.87
CA ILE A 198 -12.06 -7.52 -11.53
C ILE A 198 -10.93 -7.83 -10.53
N ARG A 199 -9.74 -8.23 -11.03
CA ARG A 199 -8.55 -8.55 -10.23
C ARG A 199 -7.63 -7.35 -10.02
N PHE A 200 -7.65 -6.36 -10.90
CA PHE A 200 -6.76 -5.20 -10.86
C PHE A 200 -7.60 -3.92 -10.78
N GLU A 201 -7.94 -3.50 -9.56
CA GLU A 201 -8.67 -2.24 -9.36
C GLU A 201 -7.75 -1.07 -9.72
N ALA A 202 -8.05 -0.34 -10.81
CA ALA A 202 -7.34 0.88 -11.15
C ALA A 202 -7.48 1.94 -10.04
N ARG A 203 -6.35 2.45 -9.54
CA ARG A 203 -6.26 3.51 -8.53
C ARG A 203 -5.80 4.85 -9.09
N THR A 204 -5.52 4.85 -10.39
CA THR A 204 -5.18 6.00 -11.22
C THR A 204 -5.75 5.75 -12.61
N HIS A 205 -5.87 6.80 -13.41
CA HIS A 205 -6.35 6.69 -14.78
C HIS A 205 -7.74 6.03 -14.89
N GLU A 206 -8.59 6.18 -13.88
CA GLU A 206 -9.87 5.47 -13.78
C GLU A 206 -10.80 5.77 -14.97
N SER A 207 -10.69 6.97 -15.53
CA SER A 207 -11.44 7.44 -16.69
C SER A 207 -10.87 7.00 -18.05
N THR A 208 -9.69 6.40 -18.10
CA THR A 208 -9.10 5.87 -19.34
C THR A 208 -9.77 4.57 -19.78
N SER A 209 -9.57 4.19 -21.05
CA SER A 209 -10.21 3.01 -21.62
C SER A 209 -9.74 1.73 -20.95
N ASP A 210 -10.61 0.71 -20.89
CA ASP A 210 -10.24 -0.60 -20.34
C ASP A 210 -9.14 -1.27 -21.17
N GLU A 211 -9.08 -0.98 -22.47
CA GLU A 211 -7.99 -1.44 -23.35
C GLU A 211 -6.63 -0.88 -22.88
N ASP A 212 -6.54 0.43 -22.64
CA ASP A 212 -5.29 1.06 -22.17
C ASP A 212 -4.88 0.56 -20.78
N LYS A 213 -5.84 0.37 -19.88
CA LYS A 213 -5.57 -0.10 -18.51
C LYS A 213 -5.13 -1.56 -18.51
N TYR A 214 -5.91 -2.45 -19.11
CA TYR A 214 -5.82 -3.88 -18.83
C TYR A 214 -5.17 -4.70 -19.94
N ARG A 215 -5.09 -4.21 -21.19
CA ARG A 215 -4.42 -4.97 -22.28
C ARG A 215 -2.94 -5.26 -21.97
N PRO A 216 -2.16 -4.34 -21.38
CA PRO A 216 -0.78 -4.66 -21.02
C PRO A 216 -0.64 -5.71 -19.92
N ILE A 217 -1.59 -5.76 -18.96
CA ILE A 217 -1.64 -6.80 -17.93
C ILE A 217 -2.01 -8.16 -18.56
N GLU A 218 -3.04 -8.19 -19.41
CA GLU A 218 -3.41 -9.39 -20.16
C GLU A 218 -2.24 -9.89 -21.02
N THR A 219 -1.55 -8.99 -21.71
CA THR A 219 -0.39 -9.32 -22.53
C THR A 219 0.74 -9.91 -21.70
N LEU A 220 1.05 -9.35 -20.53
CA LEU A 220 2.02 -9.91 -19.60
C LEU A 220 1.63 -11.34 -19.18
N VAL A 221 0.38 -11.55 -18.75
CA VAL A 221 -0.10 -12.87 -18.33
C VAL A 221 -0.08 -13.87 -19.49
N ARG A 222 -0.62 -13.50 -20.64
CA ARG A 222 -0.68 -14.37 -21.83
C ARG A 222 0.72 -14.73 -22.30
N LEU A 223 1.62 -13.76 -22.49
CA LEU A 223 3.00 -14.06 -22.90
C LEU A 223 3.73 -14.87 -21.85
N THR A 224 3.49 -14.62 -20.56
CA THR A 224 4.02 -15.47 -19.50
C THR A 224 3.59 -16.92 -19.71
N ASN A 225 2.33 -17.19 -20.04
CA ASN A 225 1.82 -18.56 -20.23
C ASN A 225 2.24 -19.20 -21.56
N ASP A 226 2.30 -18.44 -22.65
CA ASP A 226 2.58 -18.95 -24.00
C ASP A 226 4.07 -19.15 -24.30
N THR A 227 4.96 -18.48 -23.55
CA THR A 227 6.41 -18.48 -23.82
C THR A 227 7.10 -19.67 -23.16
N PRO A 228 7.95 -20.44 -23.87
CA PRO A 228 8.83 -21.43 -23.25
C PRO A 228 9.74 -20.83 -22.17
N ALA A 229 10.06 -21.59 -21.13
CA ALA A 229 10.81 -21.09 -19.97
C ALA A 229 12.13 -20.44 -20.38
N GLU A 230 12.88 -21.07 -21.28
CA GLU A 230 14.18 -20.59 -21.77
C GLU A 230 14.14 -19.25 -22.53
N ARG A 231 12.95 -18.76 -22.89
CA ARG A 231 12.75 -17.45 -23.55
C ARG A 231 11.95 -16.45 -22.69
N ILE A 232 11.60 -16.81 -21.46
CA ILE A 232 10.67 -16.02 -20.66
C ILE A 232 11.22 -14.62 -20.36
N THR A 233 12.50 -14.53 -19.99
CA THR A 233 13.16 -13.28 -19.61
C THR A 233 13.21 -12.29 -20.77
N ASP A 234 13.61 -12.77 -21.96
CA ASP A 234 13.57 -11.98 -23.20
C ASP A 234 12.15 -11.47 -23.51
N THR A 235 11.15 -12.32 -23.32
CA THR A 235 9.81 -12.06 -23.82
C THR A 235 9.03 -11.10 -22.92
N ILE A 236 9.15 -11.26 -21.60
CA ILE A 236 8.40 -10.42 -20.63
C ILE A 236 9.26 -9.30 -20.02
N GLY A 237 10.56 -9.24 -20.30
CA GLY A 237 11.45 -8.20 -19.74
C GLY A 237 11.06 -6.76 -20.14
N GLY A 238 10.36 -6.58 -21.26
CA GLY A 238 9.76 -5.29 -21.64
C GLY A 238 8.40 -5.00 -20.99
N LEU A 239 7.88 -5.92 -20.18
CA LEU A 239 6.56 -5.87 -19.55
C LEU A 239 6.61 -5.99 -18.03
N LEU A 240 7.69 -6.53 -17.46
CA LEU A 240 7.88 -6.73 -16.02
C LEU A 240 9.33 -6.41 -15.66
N ASP A 241 9.52 -5.66 -14.57
CA ASP A 241 10.84 -5.52 -13.95
C ASP A 241 11.19 -6.84 -13.25
N ILE A 242 11.79 -7.76 -14.01
CA ILE A 242 12.09 -9.13 -13.54
C ILE A 242 13.03 -9.12 -12.33
N PRO A 243 14.16 -8.37 -12.31
CA PRO A 243 15.02 -8.32 -11.14
C PRO A 243 14.31 -7.81 -9.88
N ALA A 244 13.46 -6.78 -10.00
CA ALA A 244 12.68 -6.29 -8.86
C ALA A 244 11.65 -7.33 -8.40
N PHE A 245 10.99 -8.01 -9.33
CA PHE A 245 10.02 -9.06 -9.03
C PHE A 245 10.64 -10.27 -8.31
N ILE A 246 11.78 -10.77 -8.78
CA ILE A 246 12.48 -11.89 -8.12
C ILE A 246 12.88 -11.51 -6.70
N ARG A 247 13.35 -10.28 -6.49
CA ARG A 247 13.68 -9.78 -5.16
C ARG A 247 12.47 -9.73 -4.23
N PHE A 248 11.32 -9.30 -4.75
CA PHE A 248 10.06 -9.28 -4.02
C PHE A 248 9.61 -10.68 -3.59
N VAL A 249 9.61 -11.64 -4.51
CA VAL A 249 9.28 -13.04 -4.24
C VAL A 249 10.25 -13.65 -3.22
N ALA A 250 11.56 -13.43 -3.37
CA ALA A 250 12.56 -13.92 -2.43
C ALA A 250 12.37 -13.33 -1.01
N ALA A 251 12.01 -12.05 -0.91
CA ALA A 251 11.72 -11.42 0.37
C ALA A 251 10.46 -12.01 1.03
N GLN A 252 9.38 -12.22 0.28
CA GLN A 252 8.16 -12.84 0.82
C GLN A 252 8.41 -14.29 1.27
N ALA A 253 9.17 -15.06 0.49
CA ALA A 253 9.55 -16.42 0.87
C ALA A 253 10.39 -16.45 2.15
N PHE A 254 11.37 -15.54 2.29
CA PHE A 254 12.16 -15.39 3.52
C PHE A 254 11.32 -15.01 4.73
N LEU A 255 10.33 -14.13 4.53
CA LEU A 255 9.41 -13.68 5.57
C LEU A 255 8.36 -14.73 5.92
N ALA A 256 8.27 -15.86 5.20
CA ALA A 256 7.16 -16.81 5.33
C ALA A 256 5.79 -16.12 5.21
N GLU A 257 5.65 -15.20 4.25
CA GLU A 257 4.40 -14.51 3.95
C GLU A 257 3.43 -15.45 3.22
N THR A 258 2.25 -15.68 3.81
CA THR A 258 1.28 -16.69 3.35
C THR A 258 0.06 -16.14 2.65
N ASP A 259 -0.17 -14.82 2.72
CA ASP A 259 -1.28 -14.12 2.05
C ASP A 259 -0.77 -13.11 1.00
N GLY A 260 0.50 -13.22 0.62
CA GLY A 260 1.13 -12.39 -0.41
C GLY A 260 1.03 -12.95 -1.82
N PHE A 261 1.97 -12.56 -2.69
CA PHE A 261 2.06 -13.05 -4.06
C PHE A 261 2.45 -14.54 -4.11
N VAL A 262 3.22 -14.97 -3.11
CA VAL A 262 3.62 -16.37 -2.91
C VAL A 262 2.67 -17.12 -1.94
N GLY A 263 1.44 -16.61 -1.81
CA GLY A 263 0.48 -17.05 -0.82
C GLY A 263 -0.06 -18.48 -1.03
N ALA A 264 -0.47 -19.11 0.07
CA ALA A 264 -0.94 -20.50 0.07
C ALA A 264 -2.30 -20.70 -0.64
N TYR A 265 -3.08 -19.63 -0.76
CA TYR A 265 -4.44 -19.62 -1.30
C TYR A 265 -4.56 -18.88 -2.65
N GLY A 266 -3.44 -18.68 -3.33
CA GLY A 266 -3.34 -17.90 -4.56
C GLY A 266 -2.60 -16.59 -4.33
N ILE A 267 -2.46 -15.80 -5.40
CA ILE A 267 -1.78 -14.50 -5.28
C ILE A 267 -2.69 -13.49 -4.58
N ASN A 268 -2.14 -12.72 -3.65
CA ASN A 268 -2.87 -11.65 -2.96
C ASN A 268 -1.89 -10.57 -2.44
N ASN A 269 -2.42 -9.49 -1.86
CA ASN A 269 -1.69 -8.44 -1.12
C ASN A 269 -0.48 -7.84 -1.86
N PHE A 270 -0.74 -7.30 -3.05
CA PHE A 270 0.23 -6.49 -3.79
C PHE A 270 -0.48 -5.42 -4.64
N TYR A 271 0.28 -4.40 -5.02
CA TYR A 271 -0.11 -3.51 -6.11
C TYR A 271 0.77 -3.77 -7.31
N LEU A 272 0.19 -3.60 -8.50
CA LEU A 272 0.91 -3.59 -9.76
C LEU A 272 0.96 -2.15 -10.26
N TYR A 273 2.15 -1.66 -10.55
CA TYR A 273 2.35 -0.32 -11.07
C TYR A 273 3.03 -0.39 -12.43
N ARG A 274 2.34 0.05 -13.47
CA ARG A 274 2.94 0.24 -14.80
C ARG A 274 3.65 1.59 -14.82
N LEU A 275 4.97 1.54 -15.01
CA LEU A 275 5.83 2.71 -15.02
C LEU A 275 5.33 3.74 -16.04
N GLU A 276 5.34 5.01 -15.66
CA GLU A 276 4.93 6.09 -16.55
C GLU A 276 5.72 6.07 -17.87
N ASN A 277 5.02 6.30 -18.98
CA ASN A 277 5.58 6.29 -20.34
C ASN A 277 6.29 5.00 -20.75
N GLN A 278 6.00 3.89 -20.05
CA GLN A 278 6.58 2.58 -20.28
C GLN A 278 5.51 1.48 -20.23
N ASN A 279 5.84 0.30 -20.75
CA ASN A 279 5.00 -0.90 -20.64
C ASN A 279 5.47 -1.85 -19.54
N VAL A 280 6.51 -1.48 -18.79
CA VAL A 280 7.09 -2.27 -17.72
C VAL A 280 6.27 -2.10 -16.45
N HIS A 281 5.89 -3.22 -15.84
CA HIS A 281 5.22 -3.25 -14.55
C HIS A 281 6.23 -3.54 -13.43
N ALA A 282 6.05 -2.88 -12.30
CA ALA A 282 6.73 -3.14 -11.04
C ALA A 282 5.69 -3.57 -9.98
N VAL A 283 6.10 -4.46 -9.08
CA VAL A 283 5.30 -4.85 -7.92
C VAL A 283 5.58 -3.91 -6.75
N ILE A 284 4.54 -3.60 -5.98
CA ILE A 284 4.64 -2.86 -4.72
C ILE A 284 4.07 -3.76 -3.61
N ALA A 285 4.85 -3.97 -2.56
CA ALA A 285 4.47 -4.77 -1.40
C ALA A 285 3.34 -4.10 -0.61
N TRP A 286 2.44 -4.91 -0.04
CA TRP A 286 1.27 -4.45 0.68
C TRP A 286 0.80 -5.53 1.67
N ASP A 287 0.20 -5.15 2.81
CA ASP A 287 -0.62 -6.02 3.70
C ASP A 287 0.08 -7.36 4.04
N ALA A 288 1.19 -7.27 4.77
CA ALA A 288 2.04 -8.41 5.17
C ALA A 288 1.88 -8.76 6.66
N ASP A 289 0.66 -8.69 7.18
CA ASP A 289 0.34 -9.07 8.56
C ASP A 289 0.44 -10.58 8.80
N ASN A 290 0.34 -11.38 7.72
CA ASN A 290 0.50 -12.84 7.72
C ASN A 290 1.96 -13.29 7.46
N ALA A 291 2.92 -12.37 7.54
CA ALA A 291 4.34 -12.68 7.59
C ALA A 291 4.70 -13.41 8.89
N PHE A 292 5.88 -14.03 8.90
CA PHE A 292 6.44 -14.81 10.00
C PHE A 292 5.54 -15.97 10.45
N TRP A 293 4.78 -16.54 9.51
CA TRP A 293 3.82 -17.62 9.78
C TRP A 293 4.44 -18.82 10.51
N GLY A 294 5.68 -19.16 10.18
CA GLY A 294 6.42 -20.21 10.88
C GLY A 294 7.93 -20.13 10.66
N PRO A 295 8.74 -20.61 11.61
CA PRO A 295 10.20 -20.64 11.49
C PRO A 295 10.67 -21.64 10.43
N GLU A 296 9.88 -22.69 10.19
CA GLU A 296 10.08 -23.67 9.13
C GLU A 296 8.95 -23.49 8.12
N PHE A 297 9.25 -22.81 7.02
CA PHE A 297 8.31 -22.58 5.95
C PHE A 297 8.90 -23.13 4.66
N SER A 298 8.22 -24.13 4.07
CA SER A 298 8.70 -24.74 2.83
C SER A 298 8.68 -23.68 1.74
N LEU A 299 9.80 -23.53 1.04
CA LEU A 299 9.84 -22.73 -0.16
C LEU A 299 8.79 -23.29 -1.12
N ASP A 300 8.80 -24.58 -1.45
CA ASP A 300 7.90 -25.21 -2.45
C ASP A 300 6.40 -24.90 -2.26
N LEU A 301 5.92 -24.66 -1.03
CA LEU A 301 4.51 -24.33 -0.74
C LEU A 301 4.07 -22.96 -1.31
N THR A 302 5.01 -22.09 -1.68
CA THR A 302 4.76 -20.67 -1.96
C THR A 302 4.79 -20.32 -3.46
N TRP A 303 5.32 -21.21 -4.30
CA TRP A 303 5.54 -21.00 -5.74
C TRP A 303 4.80 -22.03 -6.59
N ALA A 304 4.53 -23.23 -6.04
CA ALA A 304 4.06 -24.36 -6.82
C ALA A 304 2.77 -24.05 -7.60
N GLY A 305 2.84 -24.15 -8.92
CA GLY A 305 1.72 -23.88 -9.82
C GLY A 305 1.50 -22.40 -10.13
N ASN A 306 2.36 -21.50 -9.65
CA ASN A 306 2.40 -20.12 -10.12
C ASN A 306 3.19 -20.05 -11.42
N VAL A 307 2.48 -19.85 -12.53
CA VAL A 307 3.06 -19.95 -13.88
C VAL A 307 4.20 -18.94 -14.10
N LEU A 308 4.09 -17.73 -13.54
CA LEU A 308 5.15 -16.72 -13.68
C LEU A 308 6.41 -17.16 -12.94
N ILE A 309 6.24 -17.59 -11.69
CA ILE A 309 7.36 -17.95 -10.85
C ILE A 309 8.02 -19.25 -11.35
N ASP A 310 7.24 -20.27 -11.68
CA ASP A 310 7.74 -21.55 -12.21
C ASP A 310 8.59 -21.33 -13.47
N LYS A 311 8.20 -20.40 -14.34
CA LYS A 311 8.98 -20.05 -15.54
C LYS A 311 10.23 -19.25 -15.23
N LEU A 312 10.15 -18.26 -14.34
CA LEU A 312 11.32 -17.46 -13.98
C LEU A 312 12.38 -18.28 -13.23
N MET A 313 11.96 -19.22 -12.37
CA MET A 313 12.86 -20.06 -11.58
C MET A 313 13.45 -21.26 -12.34
N SER A 314 12.94 -21.56 -13.55
CA SER A 314 13.48 -22.63 -14.40
C SER A 314 14.56 -22.15 -15.37
N VAL A 315 14.84 -20.84 -15.42
CA VAL A 315 15.97 -20.27 -16.18
C VAL A 315 17.19 -20.17 -15.27
N PRO A 316 18.29 -20.88 -15.54
CA PRO A 316 19.55 -20.68 -14.82
C PRO A 316 20.10 -19.27 -15.05
N GLU A 317 20.72 -18.70 -14.01
CA GLU A 317 21.49 -17.45 -14.11
C GLU A 317 22.70 -17.57 -15.06
#